data_AF-A0A642EXB8-F1
#
_entry.id   AF-A0A642EXB8-F1
#
_cell.length_a   1.000
_cell.length_b   1.000
_cell.length_c   1.000
_cell.angle_alpha   90.00
_cell.angle_beta   90.00
_cell.angle_gamma   90.00
#
_symmetry.space_group_name_H-M   'P 1'
#
loop_
_entity.id
_entity.type
_entity.pdbx_description
1 polymer ?
#
loop_
_entity_poly.entity_id
_entity_poly.type
_entity_poly.pdbx_seq_one_letter_code
_entity_poly.pdbx_strand_id
1 'polypeptide(L)'
;MAFVSLKDNISTLGPAGELMANIIGACAQFERDIIVERCKDGRRIAKEKGVKFGRPPKKVNNKNTEKVDSCAKLYLAGSSVSSIKKALAIGSYETIYRFLALKGISPSRSRFRKK
;
A
#
# COMPACT_ATOMS: atom_id res chain seq x y z
N MET A 1 18.31 21.96 25.25
CA MET A 1 16.95 22.50 25.06
C MET A 1 16.07 21.83 26.11
N ALA A 2 15.33 22.61 26.91
CA ALA A 2 14.61 22.09 28.08
C ALA A 2 13.10 22.20 27.88
N PHE A 3 12.37 21.15 28.26
CA PHE A 3 10.91 21.12 28.25
C PHE A 3 10.38 21.25 29.67
N VAL A 4 9.40 22.12 29.86
CA VAL A 4 8.72 22.32 31.15
C VAL A 4 7.21 22.33 30.91
N SER A 5 6.50 21.37 31.49
CA SER A 5 5.04 21.38 31.58
C SER A 5 4.62 22.15 32.83
N LEU A 6 3.96 23.29 32.65
CA LEU A 6 3.42 24.09 33.76
C LEU A 6 2.20 23.43 34.41
N LYS A 7 1.43 22.64 33.64
CA LYS A 7 0.23 21.97 34.12
C LYS A 7 0.56 20.75 34.97
N ASP A 8 1.52 19.95 34.50
CA ASP A 8 1.89 18.69 35.14
C ASP A 8 3.06 18.87 36.13
N ASN A 9 3.61 20.09 36.21
CA ASN A 9 4.80 20.43 36.99
C ASN A 9 6.00 19.50 36.68
N ILE A 10 6.18 19.17 35.41
CA ILE A 10 7.25 18.29 34.93
C ILE A 10 8.31 19.15 34.22
N SER A 11 9.57 18.98 34.60
CA SER A 11 10.70 19.63 33.94
C SER A 11 11.72 18.59 33.49
N THR A 12 12.23 18.72 32.27
CA THR A 12 13.34 17.92 31.76
C THR A 12 14.70 18.59 32.03
N LEU A 13 14.76 19.54 32.96
CA LEU A 13 16.00 20.21 33.36
C LEU A 13 16.78 19.38 34.38
N GLY A 14 18.09 19.33 34.19
CA GLY A 14 19.03 18.68 35.09
C GLY A 14 18.96 17.14 35.06
N PRO A 15 19.81 16.46 35.86
CA PRO A 15 19.95 15.00 35.81
C PRO A 15 18.65 14.24 36.13
N ALA A 16 17.85 14.75 37.07
CA ALA A 16 16.56 14.15 37.43
C ALA A 16 15.52 14.30 36.30
N GLY A 17 15.51 15.46 35.62
CA GLY A 17 14.63 15.71 34.48
C GLY A 17 14.99 14.87 33.25
N GLU A 18 16.29 14.64 33.02
CA GLU A 18 16.77 13.72 31.98
C GLU A 18 16.35 12.28 32.24
N LEU A 19 16.51 11.79 33.49
CA LEU A 19 16.04 10.47 33.89
C LEU A 19 14.54 10.32 33.67
N MET A 20 13.74 11.31 34.09
CA MET A 20 12.29 11.28 33.94
C MET A 20 11.88 11.26 32.46
N ALA A 21 12.53 12.07 31.61
CA ALA A 21 12.29 12.07 30.18
C ALA A 21 12.56 10.71 29.55
N ASN A 22 13.64 10.04 29.96
CA ASN A 22 13.98 8.70 29.49
C ASN A 22 12.96 7.64 29.92
N ILE A 23 12.48 7.70 31.18
CA ILE A 23 11.45 6.78 31.68
C ILE A 23 10.15 6.97 30.90
N ILE A 24 9.69 8.21 30.72
CA ILE A 24 8.47 8.51 29.94
C ILE A 24 8.63 8.03 28.49
N GLY A 25 9.79 8.28 27.89
CA GLY A 25 10.11 7.80 26.55
C GLY A 25 10.07 6.28 26.44
N ALA A 26 10.61 5.57 27.43
CA ALA A 26 10.58 4.12 27.50
C ALA A 26 9.15 3.58 27.66
N CYS A 27 8.33 4.19 28.53
CA CYS A 27 6.92 3.85 28.68
C CYS A 27 6.14 4.05 27.36
N ALA A 28 6.37 5.19 26.69
CA ALA A 28 5.71 5.47 25.41
C ALA A 28 6.13 4.50 24.28
N GLN A 29 7.35 3.95 24.35
CA GLN A 29 7.79 2.89 23.43
C GLN A 29 7.10 1.56 23.77
N PHE A 30 7.11 1.18 25.04
CA PHE A 30 6.46 -0.04 25.53
C PHE A 30 4.98 -0.10 25.15
N GLU A 31 4.23 0.98 25.37
CA GLU A 31 2.81 1.04 24.99
C GLU A 31 2.58 0.87 23.49
N ARG A 32 3.45 1.49 22.66
CA ARG A 32 3.40 1.32 21.19
C ARG A 32 3.63 -0.13 20.79
N ASP A 33 4.58 -0.80 21.43
CA ASP A 33 4.89 -2.20 21.13
C ASP A 33 3.72 -3.12 21.49
N ILE A 34 3.06 -2.90 22.63
CA ILE A 34 1.84 -3.63 23.02
C ILE A 34 0.70 -3.43 22.00
N ILE A 35 0.49 -2.20 21.52
CA ILE A 35 -0.52 -1.93 20.48
C ILE A 35 -0.18 -2.70 19.20
N VAL A 36 1.09 -2.67 18.79
CA VAL A 36 1.55 -3.37 17.59
C VAL A 36 1.34 -4.87 17.70
N GLU A 37 1.64 -5.49 18.85
CA GLU A 37 1.41 -6.91 19.12
C GLU A 37 -0.08 -7.26 19.00
N ARG A 38 -0.96 -6.52 19.68
CA ARG A 38 -2.41 -6.73 19.60
C ARG A 38 -2.93 -6.60 18.17
N CYS A 39 -2.44 -5.62 17.41
CA CYS A 39 -2.79 -5.47 16.01
C CYS A 39 -2.26 -6.63 15.13
N LYS A 40 -1.07 -7.18 15.43
CA LYS A 40 -0.54 -8.36 14.73
C LYS A 40 -1.45 -9.56 14.96
N ASP A 41 -1.88 -9.81 16.19
CA ASP A 41 -2.80 -10.89 16.52
C ASP A 41 -4.17 -10.73 15.85
N GLY A 42 -4.74 -9.52 15.91
CA GLY A 42 -5.99 -9.22 15.22
C GLY A 42 -5.89 -9.45 13.70
N ARG A 43 -4.77 -9.03 13.08
CA ARG A 43 -4.52 -9.31 11.65
C ARG A 43 -4.36 -10.80 11.36
N ARG A 44 -3.72 -11.57 12.24
CA ARG A 44 -3.57 -13.02 12.10
C ARG A 44 -4.94 -13.70 12.10
N ILE A 45 -5.77 -13.43 13.10
CA ILE A 45 -7.13 -13.98 13.21
C ILE A 45 -7.98 -13.60 11.98
N ALA A 46 -7.90 -12.34 11.53
CA ALA A 46 -8.63 -11.91 10.34
C ALA A 46 -8.15 -12.63 9.07
N LYS A 47 -6.85 -12.88 8.92
CA LYS A 47 -6.32 -13.68 7.80
C LYS A 47 -6.81 -15.12 7.86
N GLU A 48 -6.82 -15.75 9.04
CA GLU A 48 -7.36 -17.10 9.25
C GLU A 48 -8.85 -17.17 8.88
N LYS A 49 -9.62 -16.11 9.16
CA LYS A 49 -11.02 -15.96 8.71
C LYS A 49 -11.17 -15.64 7.22
N GLY A 50 -10.09 -15.59 6.45
CA GLY A 50 -10.11 -15.35 5.00
C GLY A 50 -10.23 -13.87 4.59
N VAL A 51 -10.04 -12.92 5.51
CA VAL A 51 -10.05 -11.48 5.17
C VAL A 51 -8.87 -11.16 4.25
N LYS A 52 -9.17 -10.67 3.05
CA LYS A 52 -8.16 -10.22 2.08
C LYS A 52 -7.72 -8.80 2.40
N PHE A 53 -6.50 -8.68 2.95
CA PHE A 53 -5.85 -7.41 3.25
C PHE A 53 -5.17 -6.80 2.02
N GLY A 54 -4.80 -5.52 2.16
CA GLY A 54 -4.15 -4.73 1.11
C GLY A 54 -5.16 -3.99 0.25
N ARG A 55 -4.65 -3.17 -0.68
CA ARG A 55 -5.50 -2.57 -1.71
C ARG A 55 -6.18 -3.74 -2.41
N PRO A 56 -7.52 -3.77 -2.52
CA PRO A 56 -8.14 -4.78 -3.35
C PRO A 56 -7.43 -4.70 -4.69
N PRO A 57 -7.04 -5.85 -5.31
CA PRO A 57 -6.65 -5.79 -6.71
C PRO A 57 -7.73 -4.94 -7.36
N LYS A 58 -7.38 -4.01 -8.24
CA LYS A 58 -8.39 -3.39 -9.09
C LYS A 58 -9.03 -4.59 -9.78
N LYS A 59 -10.07 -5.16 -9.14
CA LYS A 59 -11.13 -5.88 -9.79
C LYS A 59 -11.41 -4.86 -10.87
N VAL A 60 -11.03 -5.27 -12.06
CA VAL A 60 -11.96 -5.36 -13.14
C VAL A 60 -13.40 -5.21 -12.59
N ASN A 61 -13.76 -4.03 -12.05
CA ASN A 61 -15.12 -3.63 -11.77
C ASN A 61 -15.79 -3.75 -13.14
N ASN A 62 -17.12 -3.76 -13.22
CA ASN A 62 -17.78 -3.77 -14.53
C ASN A 62 -17.25 -2.63 -15.46
N LYS A 63 -16.73 -1.53 -14.89
CA LYS A 63 -16.05 -0.45 -15.63
C LYS A 63 -14.63 -0.75 -16.17
N ASN A 64 -13.98 -1.79 -15.67
CA ASN A 64 -12.60 -2.13 -15.98
C ASN A 64 -12.51 -3.49 -16.71
N THR A 65 -13.59 -4.31 -16.75
CA THR A 65 -13.74 -5.49 -17.64
C THR A 65 -13.72 -5.04 -19.08
N GLU A 66 -14.58 -4.08 -19.40
CA GLU A 66 -14.69 -3.49 -20.73
C GLU A 66 -13.36 -2.90 -21.21
N LYS A 67 -12.60 -2.26 -20.32
CA LYS A 67 -11.27 -1.72 -20.64
C LYS A 67 -10.24 -2.81 -20.87
N VAL A 68 -10.28 -3.91 -20.12
CA VAL A 68 -9.41 -5.08 -20.34
C VAL A 68 -9.73 -5.73 -21.69
N ASP A 69 -11.01 -5.93 -22.00
CA ASP A 69 -11.45 -6.54 -23.26
C ASP A 69 -11.13 -5.66 -24.47
N SER A 70 -11.43 -4.36 -24.39
CA SER A 70 -11.13 -3.38 -25.45
C SER A 70 -9.62 -3.25 -25.66
N CYS A 71 -8.83 -3.27 -24.59
CA CYS A 71 -7.38 -3.26 -24.68
C CYS A 71 -6.85 -4.48 -25.44
N ALA A 72 -7.34 -5.69 -25.13
CA ALA A 72 -6.93 -6.91 -25.82
C ALA A 72 -7.34 -6.88 -27.30
N LYS A 73 -8.57 -6.45 -27.62
CA LYS A 73 -9.05 -6.30 -29.00
C LYS A 73 -8.19 -5.35 -29.82
N LEU A 74 -7.91 -4.14 -29.29
CA LEU A 74 -7.09 -3.16 -30.00
C LEU A 74 -5.65 -3.65 -30.20
N TYR A 75 -5.09 -4.36 -29.23
CA TYR A 75 -3.75 -4.93 -29.34
C TYR A 75 -3.68 -6.04 -30.40
N LEU A 76 -4.66 -6.96 -30.41
CA LEU A 76 -4.77 -8.01 -31.43
C LEU A 76 -5.02 -7.43 -32.83
N ALA A 77 -5.73 -6.30 -32.92
CA ALA A 77 -5.90 -5.55 -34.16
C ALA A 77 -4.62 -4.80 -34.61
N GLY A 78 -3.50 -4.94 -33.90
CA GLY A 78 -2.21 -4.36 -34.27
C GLY A 78 -2.01 -2.90 -33.84
N SER A 79 -2.91 -2.33 -33.03
CA SER A 79 -2.73 -0.96 -32.52
C SER A 79 -1.53 -0.87 -31.59
N SER A 80 -0.76 0.23 -31.71
CA SER A 80 0.38 0.49 -30.82
C SER A 80 -0.04 0.62 -29.35
N VAL A 81 0.82 0.20 -28.42
CA VAL A 81 0.55 0.34 -26.96
C VAL A 81 0.35 1.81 -26.55
N SER A 82 1.02 2.76 -27.23
CA SER A 82 0.89 4.20 -26.99
C SER A 82 -0.48 4.74 -27.40
N SER A 83 -1.01 4.32 -28.56
CA SER A 83 -2.34 4.71 -29.01
C SER A 83 -3.43 4.12 -28.12
N ILE A 84 -3.29 2.85 -27.71
CA ILE A 84 -4.21 2.19 -26.78
C ILE A 84 -4.26 2.92 -25.42
N LYS A 85 -3.10 3.36 -24.91
CA LYS A 85 -3.01 4.13 -23.66
C LYS A 85 -3.85 5.41 -23.71
N LYS A 86 -3.70 6.17 -24.79
CA LYS A 86 -4.42 7.43 -25.00
C LYS A 86 -5.92 7.16 -25.20
N ALA A 87 -6.27 6.23 -26.07
CA ALA A 87 -7.66 5.90 -26.41
C ALA A 87 -8.48 5.42 -25.20
N LEU A 88 -7.90 4.57 -24.33
CA LEU A 88 -8.60 4.03 -23.15
C LEU A 88 -8.43 4.87 -21.88
N ALA A 89 -7.76 6.03 -21.99
CA ALA A 89 -7.40 6.94 -20.90
C ALA A 89 -6.74 6.21 -19.71
N ILE A 90 -5.70 5.42 -20.00
CA ILE A 90 -4.97 4.63 -19.00
C ILE A 90 -3.70 5.41 -18.58
N GLY A 91 -3.56 5.70 -17.28
CA GLY A 91 -2.46 6.55 -16.78
C GLY A 91 -1.05 5.94 -16.94
N SER A 92 -0.92 4.61 -16.93
CA SER A 92 0.38 3.92 -16.97
C SER A 92 0.42 2.80 -18.00
N TYR A 93 1.55 2.69 -18.72
CA TYR A 93 1.84 1.57 -19.62
C TYR A 93 1.81 0.22 -18.88
N GLU A 94 2.20 0.19 -17.61
CA GLU A 94 2.18 -1.03 -16.78
C GLU A 94 0.77 -1.56 -16.57
N THR A 95 -0.23 -0.68 -16.56
CA THR A 95 -1.63 -1.12 -16.46
C THR A 95 -2.09 -1.81 -17.74
N ILE A 96 -1.59 -1.40 -18.91
CA ILE A 96 -1.87 -2.03 -20.21
C ILE A 96 -1.25 -3.41 -20.26
N TYR A 97 0.04 -3.54 -19.93
CA TYR A 97 0.70 -4.85 -19.90
C TYR A 97 0.06 -5.79 -18.90
N ARG A 98 -0.35 -5.28 -17.74
CA ARG A 98 -1.15 -6.07 -16.77
C ARG A 98 -2.48 -6.52 -17.36
N PHE A 99 -3.19 -5.67 -18.12
CA PHE A 99 -4.45 -6.06 -18.77
C PHE A 99 -4.25 -7.13 -19.85
N LEU A 100 -3.19 -7.01 -20.66
CA LEU A 100 -2.83 -8.02 -21.66
C LEU A 100 -2.46 -9.36 -20.98
N ALA A 101 -1.66 -9.30 -19.91
CA ALA A 101 -1.29 -10.48 -19.14
C ALA A 101 -2.51 -11.18 -18.50
N LEU A 102 -3.52 -10.41 -18.05
CA LEU A 102 -4.78 -10.97 -17.56
C LEU A 102 -5.57 -11.72 -18.65
N LYS A 103 -5.34 -11.40 -19.93
CA LYS A 103 -5.93 -12.09 -21.10
C LYS A 103 -5.02 -13.16 -21.70
N GLY A 104 -3.88 -13.46 -21.07
CA GLY A 104 -2.93 -14.45 -21.56
C GLY A 104 -2.10 -14.01 -22.77
N ILE A 105 -2.14 -12.71 -23.12
CA ILE A 105 -1.36 -12.17 -24.24
C ILE A 105 0.01 -11.76 -23.71
N SER A 106 1.07 -12.32 -24.30
CA SER A 106 2.46 -11.96 -24.00
C SER A 106 2.91 -10.79 -24.88
N PRO A 107 3.08 -9.57 -24.33
CA PRO A 107 3.52 -8.43 -25.12
C PRO A 107 5.02 -8.54 -25.44
N SER A 108 5.43 -8.08 -26.62
CA SER A 108 6.84 -8.07 -27.06
C SER A 108 7.79 -7.28 -26.14
N ARG A 109 7.25 -6.34 -25.34
CA ARG A 109 7.94 -5.65 -24.24
C ARG A 109 7.16 -5.84 -22.94
N SER A 110 7.35 -6.95 -22.23
CA SER A 110 6.92 -7.07 -20.83
C SER A 110 8.11 -6.83 -19.90
N ARG A 111 8.15 -5.67 -19.22
CA ARG A 111 9.05 -5.47 -18.07
C ARG A 111 8.51 -6.11 -16.79
N PHE A 112 7.29 -6.65 -16.81
CA PHE A 112 6.71 -7.37 -15.68
C PHE A 112 7.17 -8.82 -15.68
N ARG A 113 8.14 -9.12 -14.79
CA ARG A 113 8.45 -10.49 -14.38
C ARG A 113 7.33 -10.94 -13.44
N LYS A 114 6.66 -12.06 -13.74
CA LYS A 114 5.79 -12.74 -12.76
C LYS A 114 6.64 -12.97 -11.51
N LYS A 115 6.15 -12.50 -10.36
CA LYS A 115 6.67 -12.85 -9.04
C LYS A 115 5.76 -13.92 -8.47
#